data_AF-L0B2B9-F1
#
_entry.id   AF-L0B2B9-F1
#
_cell.length_a   1.000
_cell.length_b   1.000
_cell.length_c   1.000
_cell.angle_alpha   90.00
_cell.angle_beta   90.00
_cell.angle_gamma   90.00
#
_symmetry.space_group_name_H-M   'P 1'
#
loop_
_entity.id
_entity.type
_entity.pdbx_description
1 polymer ?
#
loop_
_entity_poly.entity_id
_entity_poly.type
_entity_poly.pdbx_seq_one_letter_code
_entity_poly.pdbx_strand_id
1 'polypeptide(L)'
;MRTKVALVGPIKADFLFCSISRSLGCKVWPKSPKGNYLLQKYYNALDHALAQSCPSQSLSEETCNLESISGNAVLFLILPNDVALTEQGPSTSSKFALSLIKVELIFDAKERVCYVEPLESSSLAPTGKADIFRKYQDSSNDVSIDVTVDGKYGGIVLEHSESLRLASIKDGIASHTLTEDSIYKFTRQTFIIDAYLYNIWPCGEWVHEFELGLLEYENWYNIYKKWTLSHKMIEFEGKFVEYLKSDTMVLPEEFSHTTYAKVDSDSDFSGYSDQGVIAENFDFQDHKLSSGISQLKSAIVEFNKGSLPCINGSYLLDGVWILNNTNICRDVRDLLLLIKSSTEWQTMELDKIKLFLYRAKMFSKSTQFRVYIYDFEIVVIAQLFLNQVYDYLLNADQRKAFQDRIVHFYREHILGQIPPVRNFVLDLYIVEEHVYLLDIKPWKYHPLILFTWQNLYEFATCRKSFETCSSSTQVSINDNIAFVILTSDNYSKHLYNLHPEDVNEIRQMLAN
;
A
#
# COMPACT_ATOMS: atom_id res chain seq x y z
N MET A 1 -16.25 -16.74 -43.03
CA MET A 1 -16.52 -17.52 -41.80
C MET A 1 -16.31 -16.60 -40.63
N ARG A 2 -17.24 -16.63 -39.66
CA ARG A 2 -17.16 -15.82 -38.44
C ARG A 2 -16.45 -16.63 -37.37
N THR A 3 -15.55 -16.00 -36.61
CA THR A 3 -14.71 -16.67 -35.62
C THR A 3 -15.12 -16.22 -34.22
N LYS A 4 -15.35 -17.19 -33.33
CA LYS A 4 -15.51 -16.97 -31.88
C LYS A 4 -14.29 -17.49 -31.13
N VAL A 5 -13.83 -16.73 -30.15
CA VAL A 5 -12.62 -17.03 -29.37
C VAL A 5 -12.96 -16.97 -27.88
N ALA A 6 -12.74 -18.05 -27.16
CA ALA A 6 -12.77 -18.09 -25.69
C ALA A 6 -11.40 -18.46 -25.15
N LEU A 7 -10.78 -17.57 -24.36
CA LEU A 7 -9.52 -17.86 -23.66
C LEU A 7 -9.83 -18.49 -22.31
N VAL A 8 -9.10 -19.54 -21.92
CA VAL A 8 -9.23 -20.25 -20.64
C VAL A 8 -7.84 -20.53 -20.10
N GLY A 9 -7.51 -20.07 -18.88
CA GLY A 9 -6.25 -20.39 -18.22
C GLY A 9 -5.17 -19.31 -18.31
N PRO A 10 -3.96 -19.58 -17.78
CA PRO A 10 -2.93 -18.58 -17.58
C PRO A 10 -2.25 -18.18 -18.90
N ILE A 11 -2.21 -16.89 -19.20
CA ILE A 11 -1.53 -16.32 -20.37
C ILE A 11 -0.69 -15.12 -19.95
N LYS A 12 0.44 -14.91 -20.62
CA LYS A 12 1.25 -13.70 -20.42
C LYS A 12 0.50 -12.47 -20.93
N ALA A 13 0.58 -11.34 -20.22
CA ALA A 13 -0.07 -10.10 -20.66
C ALA A 13 0.39 -9.65 -22.05
N ASP A 14 1.69 -9.74 -22.37
CA ASP A 14 2.22 -9.43 -23.70
C ASP A 14 1.49 -10.18 -24.81
N PHE A 15 1.15 -11.46 -24.59
CA PHE A 15 0.44 -12.25 -25.58
C PHE A 15 -0.96 -11.69 -25.84
N LEU A 16 -1.68 -11.34 -24.77
CA LEU A 16 -3.03 -10.80 -24.87
C LEU A 16 -3.04 -9.42 -25.55
N PHE A 17 -2.19 -8.50 -25.11
CA PHE A 17 -2.22 -7.13 -25.60
C PHE A 17 -1.49 -6.94 -26.95
N CYS A 18 -0.47 -7.74 -27.27
CA CYS A 18 0.23 -7.66 -28.57
C CYS A 18 -0.24 -8.70 -29.58
N SER A 19 -0.10 -9.99 -29.23
CA SER A 19 -0.22 -11.09 -30.21
C SER A 19 -1.67 -11.37 -30.58
N ILE A 20 -2.59 -11.39 -29.60
CA ILE A 20 -4.03 -11.55 -29.86
C ILE A 20 -4.58 -10.35 -30.62
N SER A 21 -4.20 -9.13 -30.24
CA SER A 21 -4.62 -7.91 -30.96
C SER A 21 -4.31 -7.99 -32.46
N ARG A 22 -3.10 -8.45 -32.82
CA ARG A 22 -2.68 -8.64 -34.22
C ARG A 22 -3.47 -9.75 -34.91
N SER A 23 -3.50 -10.94 -34.31
CA SER A 23 -4.07 -12.12 -34.94
C SER A 23 -5.58 -11.97 -35.20
N LEU A 24 -6.27 -11.22 -34.34
CA LEU A 24 -7.71 -10.99 -34.45
C LEU A 24 -8.08 -9.67 -35.14
N GLY A 25 -7.12 -8.77 -35.35
CA GLY A 25 -7.37 -7.47 -36.00
C GLY A 25 -8.34 -6.61 -35.20
N CYS A 26 -8.16 -6.57 -33.88
CA CYS A 26 -8.92 -5.74 -32.94
C CYS A 26 -7.97 -5.08 -31.93
N LYS A 27 -8.31 -3.89 -31.44
CA LYS A 27 -7.56 -3.31 -30.31
C LYS A 27 -7.89 -4.07 -29.03
N VAL A 28 -6.93 -4.19 -28.12
CA VAL A 28 -7.15 -4.80 -26.81
C VAL A 28 -6.86 -3.74 -25.75
N TRP A 29 -7.87 -3.38 -24.97
CA TRP A 29 -7.82 -2.25 -24.04
C TRP A 29 -8.21 -2.66 -22.62
N PRO A 30 -7.44 -2.28 -21.60
CA PRO A 30 -7.80 -2.58 -20.22
C PRO A 30 -8.91 -1.65 -19.74
N LYS A 31 -9.71 -2.16 -18.80
CA LYS A 31 -10.64 -1.40 -17.97
C LYS A 31 -10.06 -1.19 -16.58
N SER A 32 -10.67 -0.30 -15.82
CA SER A 32 -10.36 -0.07 -14.42
C SER A 32 -10.73 -1.30 -13.56
N PRO A 33 -10.32 -1.34 -12.29
CA PRO A 33 -10.66 -2.44 -11.37
C PRO A 33 -12.16 -2.70 -11.13
N LYS A 34 -13.04 -1.79 -11.57
CA LYS A 34 -14.50 -1.96 -11.54
C LYS A 34 -15.16 -1.84 -12.92
N GLY A 35 -14.42 -2.14 -14.00
CA GLY A 35 -14.97 -2.19 -15.36
C GLY A 35 -15.17 -0.84 -16.07
N ASN A 36 -14.76 0.27 -15.46
CA ASN A 36 -14.90 1.59 -16.07
C ASN A 36 -13.81 1.89 -17.11
N TYR A 37 -14.13 2.78 -18.05
CA TYR A 37 -13.16 3.28 -19.02
C TYR A 37 -12.07 4.09 -18.31
N LEU A 38 -10.82 3.84 -18.69
CA LEU A 38 -9.67 4.58 -18.16
C LEU A 38 -9.62 5.99 -18.75
N LEU A 39 -8.92 6.90 -18.09
CA LEU A 39 -8.56 8.18 -18.69
C LEU A 39 -7.68 7.96 -19.94
N GLN A 40 -7.84 8.83 -20.94
CA GLN A 40 -7.14 8.74 -22.23
C GLN A 40 -5.61 8.60 -22.08
N LYS A 41 -5.01 9.23 -21.05
CA LYS A 41 -3.57 9.15 -20.81
C LYS A 41 -3.07 7.71 -20.58
N TYR A 42 -3.89 6.83 -19.99
CA TYR A 42 -3.50 5.44 -19.77
C TYR A 42 -3.57 4.62 -21.06
N TYR A 43 -4.55 4.87 -21.93
CA TYR A 43 -4.58 4.27 -23.27
C TYR A 43 -3.36 4.70 -24.10
N ASN A 44 -2.99 5.98 -24.05
CA ASN A 44 -1.78 6.46 -24.73
C ASN A 44 -0.50 5.83 -24.15
N ALA A 45 -0.43 5.65 -22.83
CA ALA A 45 0.68 4.99 -22.16
C ALA A 45 0.79 3.50 -22.53
N LEU A 46 -0.35 2.81 -22.69
CA LEU A 46 -0.39 1.44 -23.20
C LEU A 46 0.13 1.38 -24.63
N ASP A 47 -0.34 2.25 -25.53
CA ASP A 47 0.13 2.27 -26.92
C ASP A 47 1.65 2.46 -27.00
N HIS A 48 2.20 3.32 -26.14
CA HIS A 48 3.64 3.50 -26.01
C HIS A 48 4.35 2.26 -25.46
N ALA A 49 3.80 1.61 -24.42
CA ALA A 49 4.31 0.35 -23.89
C ALA A 49 4.33 -0.75 -24.96
N LEU A 50 3.25 -0.89 -25.74
CA LEU A 50 3.13 -1.84 -26.84
C LEU A 50 4.16 -1.59 -27.95
N ALA A 51 4.43 -0.32 -28.28
CA ALA A 51 5.46 0.05 -29.25
C ALA A 51 6.87 -0.36 -28.80
N GLN A 52 7.16 -0.26 -27.50
CA GLN A 52 8.45 -0.66 -26.93
C GLN A 52 8.61 -2.17 -26.79
N SER A 53 7.56 -2.88 -26.38
CA SER A 53 7.59 -4.34 -26.25
C SER A 53 7.59 -5.07 -27.59
N CYS A 54 7.04 -4.48 -28.65
CA CYS A 54 7.01 -5.09 -29.98
C CYS A 54 7.13 -4.05 -31.12
N PRO A 55 8.35 -3.72 -31.57
CA PRO A 55 8.59 -2.65 -32.55
C PRO A 55 8.13 -2.93 -33.99
N SER A 56 7.82 -4.19 -34.35
CA SER A 56 7.32 -4.54 -35.68
C SER A 56 5.80 -4.33 -35.79
N GLN A 57 5.36 -3.06 -35.79
CA GLN A 57 3.95 -2.65 -35.83
C GLN A 57 3.42 -2.36 -37.25
N SER A 58 3.44 -3.34 -38.15
CA SER A 58 2.57 -3.29 -39.33
C SER A 58 1.43 -4.28 -39.13
N LEU A 59 0.26 -3.78 -38.74
CA LEU A 59 -0.99 -4.54 -38.85
C LEU A 59 -1.14 -4.91 -40.33
N SER A 60 -1.11 -6.19 -40.68
CA SER A 60 -1.49 -6.59 -42.02
C SER A 60 -2.97 -6.24 -42.21
N GLU A 61 -3.28 -5.47 -43.26
CA GLU A 61 -4.61 -4.88 -43.52
C GLU A 61 -5.72 -5.92 -43.78
N GLU A 62 -5.38 -7.21 -43.83
CA GLU A 62 -6.36 -8.28 -43.96
C GLU A 62 -7.04 -8.57 -42.62
N THR A 63 -8.14 -7.88 -42.37
CA THR A 63 -8.98 -8.03 -41.17
C THR A 63 -9.50 -9.45 -41.02
N CYS A 64 -9.23 -10.09 -39.88
CA CYS A 64 -9.96 -11.29 -39.49
C CYS A 64 -11.46 -10.94 -39.32
N ASN A 65 -12.36 -11.80 -39.80
CA ASN A 65 -13.82 -11.65 -39.64
C ASN A 65 -14.24 -12.11 -38.23
N LEU A 66 -13.68 -11.45 -37.22
CA LEU A 66 -13.98 -11.69 -35.82
C LEU A 66 -15.42 -11.28 -35.52
N GLU A 67 -16.21 -12.18 -34.92
CA GLU A 67 -17.60 -11.90 -34.53
C GLU A 67 -17.71 -11.62 -33.02
N SER A 68 -17.02 -12.42 -32.20
CA SER A 68 -16.96 -12.19 -30.76
C SER A 68 -15.68 -12.77 -30.13
N ILE A 69 -15.19 -12.09 -29.09
CA ILE A 69 -14.26 -12.63 -28.10
C ILE A 69 -14.97 -12.55 -26.77
N SER A 70 -15.00 -13.66 -26.04
CA SER A 70 -15.66 -13.72 -24.73
C SER A 70 -15.05 -14.82 -23.88
N GLY A 71 -14.93 -14.58 -22.58
CA GLY A 71 -14.49 -15.61 -21.64
C GLY A 71 -13.61 -15.05 -20.53
N ASN A 72 -13.27 -15.93 -19.60
CA ASN A 72 -12.42 -15.62 -18.47
C ASN A 72 -11.02 -16.18 -18.70
N ALA A 73 -10.01 -15.31 -18.70
CA ALA A 73 -8.61 -15.70 -18.71
C ALA A 73 -7.97 -15.47 -17.34
N VAL A 74 -6.82 -16.10 -17.11
CA VAL A 74 -5.94 -15.71 -16.01
C VAL A 74 -4.70 -15.08 -16.64
N LEU A 75 -4.35 -13.87 -16.23
CA LEU A 75 -3.08 -13.25 -16.59
C LEU A 75 -2.08 -13.53 -15.50
N PHE A 76 -0.86 -13.93 -15.87
CA PHE A 76 0.26 -13.83 -14.94
C PHE A 76 1.08 -12.59 -15.29
N LEU A 77 1.31 -11.75 -14.29
CA LEU A 77 2.18 -10.59 -14.37
C LEU A 77 3.42 -10.87 -13.51
N ILE A 78 4.59 -10.56 -14.02
CA ILE A 78 5.84 -10.71 -13.29
C ILE A 78 6.55 -9.36 -13.27
N LEU A 79 6.94 -8.89 -12.08
CA LEU A 79 7.79 -7.72 -11.96
C LEU A 79 9.05 -8.02 -11.15
N PRO A 80 10.24 -7.57 -11.59
CA PRO A 80 11.41 -7.54 -10.72
C PRO A 80 11.15 -6.60 -9.54
N ASN A 81 11.55 -7.03 -8.34
CA ASN A 81 11.39 -6.29 -7.09
C ASN A 81 12.56 -5.31 -6.82
N ASP A 82 13.66 -5.47 -7.56
CA ASP A 82 14.90 -4.74 -7.35
C ASP A 82 15.12 -3.56 -8.32
N VAL A 83 15.99 -2.67 -7.85
CA VAL A 83 16.37 -1.36 -8.39
C VAL A 83 16.72 -1.40 -9.88
N ALA A 84 15.98 -0.60 -10.63
CA ALA A 84 16.22 -0.21 -12.01
C ALA A 84 16.22 -1.36 -13.01
N LEU A 85 15.23 -1.33 -13.91
CA LEU A 85 15.38 -1.89 -15.26
C LEU A 85 16.53 -1.16 -15.97
N THR A 86 17.78 -1.48 -15.62
CA THR A 86 18.95 -1.05 -16.36
C THR A 86 18.84 -1.59 -17.79
N GLU A 87 19.55 -0.98 -18.74
CA GLU A 87 19.58 -1.50 -20.12
C GLU A 87 20.06 -2.97 -20.19
N GLN A 88 20.73 -3.46 -19.14
CA GLN A 88 21.27 -4.82 -19.04
C GLN A 88 20.30 -5.86 -18.47
N GLY A 89 19.08 -5.47 -18.06
CA GLY A 89 18.08 -6.39 -17.50
C GLY A 89 18.20 -6.62 -15.97
N PRO A 90 17.34 -7.47 -15.38
CA PRO A 90 17.37 -7.74 -13.94
C PRO A 90 18.63 -8.51 -13.52
N SER A 91 19.14 -8.21 -12.33
CA SER A 91 20.32 -8.88 -11.77
C SER A 91 20.05 -10.34 -11.42
N THR A 92 21.10 -11.16 -11.27
CA THR A 92 20.97 -12.58 -10.87
C THR A 92 20.41 -12.76 -9.46
N SER A 93 20.53 -11.76 -8.58
CA SER A 93 19.99 -11.77 -7.21
C SER A 93 18.56 -11.23 -7.12
N SER A 94 17.96 -10.81 -8.25
CA SER A 94 16.66 -10.16 -8.22
C SER A 94 15.54 -11.08 -7.74
N LYS A 95 14.78 -10.58 -6.76
CA LYS A 95 13.47 -11.14 -6.43
C LYS A 95 12.45 -10.66 -7.45
N PHE A 96 11.39 -11.44 -7.66
CA PHE A 96 10.31 -11.12 -8.56
C PHE A 96 8.97 -11.29 -7.85
N ALA A 97 8.09 -10.31 -8.03
CA ALA A 97 6.68 -10.40 -7.66
C ALA A 97 5.93 -11.12 -8.79
N LEU A 98 5.06 -12.05 -8.42
CA LEU A 98 4.15 -12.74 -9.34
C LEU A 98 2.71 -12.42 -8.92
N SER A 99 1.92 -11.92 -9.85
CA SER A 99 0.48 -11.70 -9.67
C SER A 99 -0.32 -12.50 -10.69
N LEU A 100 -1.31 -13.24 -10.22
CA LEU A 100 -2.30 -13.91 -11.06
C LEU A 100 -3.59 -13.10 -11.03
N ILE A 101 -4.07 -12.71 -12.19
CA ILE A 101 -5.23 -11.82 -12.34
C ILE A 101 -6.26 -12.52 -13.21
N LYS A 102 -7.41 -12.85 -12.63
CA LYS A 102 -8.56 -13.30 -13.39
C LYS A 102 -9.13 -12.10 -14.12
N VAL A 103 -9.30 -12.22 -15.43
CA VAL A 103 -9.84 -11.15 -16.29
C VAL A 103 -11.01 -11.66 -17.12
N GLU A 104 -11.99 -10.80 -17.34
CA GLU A 104 -13.07 -10.99 -18.32
C GLU A 104 -12.73 -10.25 -19.61
N LEU A 105 -13.03 -10.89 -20.75
CA LEU A 105 -12.87 -10.33 -22.08
C LEU A 105 -14.22 -9.97 -22.66
N ILE A 106 -14.38 -8.69 -23.04
CA ILE A 106 -15.64 -8.14 -23.54
C ILE A 106 -15.39 -7.51 -24.92
N PHE A 107 -15.88 -8.14 -25.98
CA PHE A 107 -15.70 -7.63 -27.34
C PHE A 107 -16.82 -6.68 -27.76
N ASP A 108 -16.44 -5.46 -28.13
CA ASP A 108 -17.30 -4.51 -28.84
C ASP A 108 -17.09 -4.63 -30.36
N ALA A 109 -18.08 -5.24 -31.03
CA ALA A 109 -18.06 -5.43 -32.48
C ALA A 109 -18.16 -4.12 -33.28
N LYS A 110 -18.73 -3.05 -32.73
CA LYS A 110 -18.87 -1.75 -33.41
C LYS A 110 -17.53 -1.02 -33.44
N GLU A 111 -16.83 -1.01 -32.31
CA GLU A 111 -15.54 -0.33 -32.18
C GLU A 111 -14.36 -1.22 -32.61
N ARG A 112 -14.59 -2.53 -32.77
CA ARG A 112 -13.55 -3.56 -32.94
C ARG A 112 -12.51 -3.50 -31.80
N VAL A 113 -13.00 -3.38 -30.57
CA VAL A 113 -12.18 -3.35 -29.36
C VAL A 113 -12.54 -4.53 -28.47
N CYS A 114 -11.53 -5.21 -27.94
CA CYS A 114 -11.67 -6.19 -26.88
C CYS A 114 -11.26 -5.52 -25.56
N TYR A 115 -12.21 -5.35 -24.67
CA TYR A 115 -11.96 -4.83 -23.33
C TYR A 115 -11.52 -5.96 -22.39
N VAL A 116 -10.53 -5.66 -21.55
CA VAL A 116 -9.99 -6.59 -20.54
C VAL A 116 -10.32 -6.02 -19.17
N GLU A 117 -11.24 -6.66 -18.45
CA GLU A 117 -11.68 -6.24 -17.13
C GLU A 117 -11.09 -7.16 -16.05
N PRO A 118 -10.32 -6.64 -15.09
CA PRO A 118 -9.84 -7.44 -13.97
C PRO A 118 -10.98 -7.75 -13.00
N LEU A 119 -11.12 -9.02 -12.64
CA LEU A 119 -12.14 -9.50 -11.70
C LEU A 119 -11.55 -9.71 -10.30
N GLU A 120 -10.51 -10.52 -10.23
CA GLU A 120 -9.86 -10.93 -8.98
C GLU A 120 -8.34 -10.97 -9.22
N SER A 121 -7.56 -10.65 -8.19
CA SER A 121 -6.10 -10.76 -8.26
C SER A 121 -5.57 -11.43 -7.00
N SER A 122 -4.71 -12.42 -7.17
CA SER A 122 -3.85 -12.95 -6.12
C SER A 122 -2.41 -12.58 -6.43
N SER A 123 -1.63 -12.22 -5.41
CA SER A 123 -0.23 -11.88 -5.58
C SER A 123 0.61 -12.63 -4.56
N LEU A 124 1.77 -13.07 -4.98
CA LEU A 124 2.70 -13.80 -4.15
C LEU A 124 3.81 -12.87 -3.68
N ALA A 125 4.31 -13.12 -2.47
CA ALA A 125 5.46 -12.41 -1.93
C ALA A 125 6.67 -12.56 -2.88
N PRO A 126 7.48 -11.50 -3.08
CA PRO A 126 8.62 -11.53 -4.00
C PRO A 126 9.59 -12.70 -3.73
N THR A 127 9.98 -13.44 -4.76
CA THR A 127 10.91 -14.58 -4.62
C THR A 127 12.02 -14.59 -5.64
N GLY A 128 13.07 -15.35 -5.32
CA GLY A 128 14.14 -15.64 -6.27
C GLY A 128 13.61 -16.30 -7.55
N LYS A 129 14.36 -16.10 -8.63
CA LYS A 129 14.05 -16.58 -9.97
C LYS A 129 13.71 -18.07 -10.05
N ALA A 130 14.42 -18.90 -9.29
CA ALA A 130 14.25 -20.36 -9.27
C ALA A 130 12.90 -20.81 -8.67
N ASP A 131 12.32 -20.03 -7.75
CA ASP A 131 11.11 -20.42 -7.02
C ASP A 131 9.81 -19.94 -7.69
N ILE A 132 9.89 -18.99 -8.62
CA ILE A 132 8.73 -18.40 -9.30
C ILE A 132 7.91 -19.47 -10.01
N PHE A 133 8.56 -20.38 -10.74
CA PHE A 133 7.86 -21.42 -11.50
C PHE A 133 7.09 -22.35 -10.58
N ARG A 134 7.74 -22.79 -9.50
CA ARG A 134 7.13 -23.65 -8.49
C ARG A 134 5.93 -22.96 -7.85
N LYS A 135 6.09 -21.71 -7.43
CA LYS A 135 5.01 -20.89 -6.86
C LYS A 135 3.83 -20.69 -7.82
N TYR A 136 4.12 -20.50 -9.11
CA TYR A 136 3.12 -20.44 -10.16
C TYR A 136 2.35 -21.77 -10.28
N GLN A 137 3.06 -22.91 -10.29
CA GLN A 137 2.44 -24.23 -10.35
C GLN A 137 1.53 -24.48 -9.14
N ASP A 138 2.03 -24.21 -7.93
CA ASP A 138 1.27 -24.38 -6.68
C ASP A 138 0.00 -23.50 -6.71
N SER A 139 0.12 -22.23 -7.08
CA SER A 139 -1.01 -21.29 -7.12
C SER A 139 -2.00 -21.60 -8.25
N SER A 140 -1.53 -22.15 -9.36
CA SER A 140 -2.38 -22.55 -10.48
C SER A 140 -3.24 -23.78 -10.18
N ASN A 141 -2.85 -24.60 -9.20
CA ASN A 141 -3.60 -25.77 -8.76
C ASN A 141 -4.69 -25.42 -7.72
N ASP A 142 -4.47 -24.37 -6.91
CA ASP A 142 -5.41 -23.91 -5.87
C ASP A 142 -6.55 -23.04 -6.41
N VAL A 143 -6.32 -22.28 -7.48
CA VAL A 143 -7.42 -21.68 -8.23
C VAL A 143 -8.14 -22.84 -8.90
N SER A 144 -9.43 -23.05 -8.62
CA SER A 144 -10.28 -24.07 -9.26
C SER A 144 -10.44 -23.79 -10.76
N ILE A 145 -9.35 -23.94 -11.49
CA ILE A 145 -9.30 -23.95 -12.93
C ILE A 145 -9.69 -25.38 -13.27
N ASP A 146 -10.83 -25.60 -13.92
CA ASP A 146 -11.15 -26.90 -14.51
C ASP A 146 -10.09 -27.18 -15.59
N VAL A 147 -9.01 -27.88 -15.20
CA VAL A 147 -7.84 -28.24 -16.04
C VAL A 147 -8.16 -29.40 -17.00
N THR A 148 -9.43 -29.68 -17.27
CA THR A 148 -9.84 -30.89 -17.99
C THR A 148 -10.16 -30.66 -19.46
N VAL A 149 -9.17 -30.22 -20.24
CA VAL A 149 -8.94 -30.74 -21.60
C VAL A 149 -7.43 -30.63 -21.91
N ASP A 150 -6.71 -31.74 -21.77
CA ASP A 150 -5.35 -31.96 -22.29
C ASP A 150 -4.18 -31.09 -21.73
N GLY A 151 -4.17 -30.80 -20.43
CA GLY A 151 -2.91 -30.68 -19.66
C GLY A 151 -1.89 -29.62 -20.09
N LYS A 152 -2.29 -28.58 -20.81
CA LYS A 152 -1.45 -27.40 -21.09
C LYS A 152 -2.13 -26.15 -20.55
N TYR A 153 -1.46 -25.45 -19.64
CA TYR A 153 -1.88 -24.16 -19.10
C TYR A 153 -2.25 -23.19 -20.24
N GLY A 154 -3.52 -22.75 -20.31
CA GLY A 154 -3.97 -21.81 -21.35
C GLY A 154 -4.56 -22.52 -22.59
N GLY A 155 -5.85 -22.78 -22.60
CA GLY A 155 -6.61 -23.19 -23.77
C GLY A 155 -7.33 -22.02 -24.42
N ILE A 156 -7.41 -22.00 -25.74
CA ILE A 156 -8.46 -21.24 -26.43
C ILE A 156 -9.47 -22.21 -27.00
N VAL A 157 -10.72 -22.07 -26.57
CA VAL A 157 -11.84 -22.73 -27.23
C VAL A 157 -12.28 -21.86 -28.39
N LEU A 158 -12.00 -22.35 -29.60
CA LEU A 158 -12.43 -21.72 -30.84
C LEU A 158 -13.70 -22.41 -31.33
N GLU A 159 -14.84 -21.74 -31.22
CA GLU A 159 -16.05 -22.20 -31.88
C GLU A 159 -15.97 -21.75 -33.36
N HIS A 160 -15.52 -22.68 -34.20
CA HIS A 160 -15.57 -22.70 -35.67
C HIS A 160 -14.32 -22.24 -36.49
N SER A 161 -13.86 -23.19 -37.32
CA SER A 161 -12.90 -23.17 -38.45
C SER A 161 -11.38 -23.33 -38.16
N GLU A 162 -10.74 -24.21 -38.95
CA GLU A 162 -9.30 -24.44 -39.05
C GLU A 162 -8.62 -23.41 -39.98
N SER A 163 -8.56 -22.14 -39.58
CA SER A 163 -7.75 -21.17 -40.34
C SER A 163 -6.28 -21.22 -39.88
N LEU A 164 -5.33 -21.03 -40.81
CA LEU A 164 -3.88 -20.94 -40.52
C LEU A 164 -3.54 -19.90 -39.43
N ARG A 165 -4.33 -18.83 -39.32
CA ARG A 165 -4.17 -17.81 -38.27
C ARG A 165 -4.58 -18.32 -36.89
N LEU A 166 -5.60 -19.17 -36.81
CA LEU A 166 -6.04 -19.78 -35.55
C LEU A 166 -5.04 -20.82 -35.05
N ALA A 167 -4.37 -21.54 -35.95
CA ALA A 167 -3.21 -22.35 -35.61
C ALA A 167 -2.07 -21.48 -35.04
N SER A 168 -1.75 -20.35 -35.69
CA SER A 168 -0.77 -19.38 -35.16
C SER A 168 -1.14 -18.81 -33.79
N ILE A 169 -2.43 -18.62 -33.49
CA ILE A 169 -2.87 -18.22 -32.14
C ILE A 169 -2.62 -19.35 -31.14
N LYS A 170 -2.97 -20.60 -31.46
CA LYS A 170 -2.73 -21.76 -30.58
C LYS A 170 -1.23 -21.97 -30.31
N ASP A 171 -0.40 -21.88 -31.35
CA ASP A 171 1.06 -21.96 -31.24
C ASP A 171 1.64 -20.76 -30.45
N GLY A 172 1.03 -19.59 -30.63
CA GLY A 172 1.33 -18.39 -29.89
C GLY A 172 1.09 -18.56 -28.38
N ILE A 173 0.03 -19.23 -27.96
CA ILE A 173 -0.22 -19.48 -26.53
C ILE A 173 0.84 -20.39 -25.95
N ALA A 174 1.14 -21.50 -26.64
CA ALA A 174 2.14 -22.45 -26.18
C ALA A 174 3.53 -21.81 -26.01
N SER A 175 3.83 -20.73 -26.75
CA SER A 175 5.08 -19.95 -26.62
C SER A 175 5.03 -18.83 -25.58
N HIS A 176 3.85 -18.52 -25.02
CA HIS A 176 3.65 -17.46 -24.02
C HIS A 176 3.07 -18.00 -22.70
N THR A 177 3.17 -19.30 -22.48
CA THR A 177 2.99 -19.92 -21.16
C THR A 177 4.27 -19.76 -20.34
N LEU A 178 4.11 -19.62 -19.02
CA LEU A 178 5.25 -19.63 -18.13
C LEU A 178 5.82 -21.06 -18.08
N THR A 179 7.07 -21.22 -18.51
CA THR A 179 7.86 -22.44 -18.37
C THR A 179 9.13 -22.15 -17.58
N GLU A 180 9.72 -23.18 -16.98
CA GLU A 180 11.00 -23.04 -16.26
C GLU A 180 12.08 -22.38 -17.13
N ASP A 181 12.19 -22.80 -18.40
CA ASP A 181 13.12 -22.20 -19.38
C ASP A 181 12.79 -20.74 -19.73
N SER A 182 11.50 -20.37 -19.76
CA SER A 182 11.07 -19.01 -20.12
C SER A 182 11.53 -17.97 -19.09
N ILE A 183 11.59 -18.37 -17.81
CA ILE A 183 12.03 -17.51 -16.70
C ILE A 183 13.48 -17.07 -16.91
N TYR A 184 14.33 -17.98 -17.40
CA TYR A 184 15.72 -17.66 -17.68
C TYR A 184 15.92 -16.67 -18.84
N LYS A 185 14.92 -16.49 -19.69
CA LYS A 185 14.94 -15.60 -20.86
C LYS A 185 14.33 -14.21 -20.63
N PHE A 186 13.96 -13.87 -19.39
CA PHE A 186 13.41 -12.56 -19.07
C PHE A 186 14.38 -11.42 -19.44
N THR A 187 13.87 -10.49 -20.26
CA THR A 187 14.55 -9.26 -20.70
C THR A 187 13.79 -8.03 -20.19
N ARG A 188 14.38 -6.84 -20.27
CA ARG A 188 13.68 -5.59 -19.91
C ARG A 188 12.33 -5.41 -20.63
N GLN A 189 12.27 -5.76 -21.91
CA GLN A 189 11.05 -5.67 -22.74
C GLN A 189 9.93 -6.60 -22.25
N THR A 190 10.29 -7.67 -21.55
CA THR A 190 9.35 -8.68 -21.01
C THR A 190 8.39 -8.09 -19.99
N PHE A 191 8.78 -6.99 -19.32
CA PHE A 191 8.07 -6.46 -18.15
C PHE A 191 7.39 -5.12 -18.40
N ILE A 192 7.46 -4.54 -19.60
CA ILE A 192 6.93 -3.18 -19.84
C ILE A 192 5.40 -3.18 -19.72
N ILE A 193 4.73 -4.15 -20.32
CA ILE A 193 3.27 -4.29 -20.26
C ILE A 193 2.86 -4.72 -18.84
N ASP A 194 3.57 -5.67 -18.25
CA ASP A 194 3.35 -6.07 -16.85
C ASP A 194 3.44 -4.85 -15.92
N ALA A 195 4.48 -4.01 -16.05
CA ALA A 195 4.67 -2.81 -15.23
C ALA A 195 3.56 -1.77 -15.44
N TYR A 196 3.10 -1.61 -16.68
CA TYR A 196 1.94 -0.78 -16.98
C TYR A 196 0.68 -1.31 -16.28
N LEU A 197 0.43 -2.63 -16.32
CA LEU A 197 -0.75 -3.24 -15.70
C LEU A 197 -0.68 -3.19 -14.17
N TYR A 198 0.48 -3.46 -13.57
CA TYR A 198 0.72 -3.27 -12.14
C TYR A 198 0.48 -1.82 -11.69
N ASN A 199 0.73 -0.86 -12.58
CA ASN A 199 0.46 0.54 -12.28
C ASN A 199 -1.04 0.83 -12.26
N ILE A 200 -1.87 0.24 -13.12
CA ILE A 200 -3.30 0.57 -13.24
C ILE A 200 -4.25 -0.38 -12.47
N TRP A 201 -3.77 -1.55 -12.07
CA TRP A 201 -4.54 -2.55 -11.32
C TRP A 201 -3.97 -2.77 -9.91
N PRO A 202 -4.83 -3.07 -8.91
CA PRO A 202 -4.40 -3.30 -7.53
C PRO A 202 -3.74 -4.68 -7.39
N CYS A 203 -2.58 -4.89 -8.01
CA CYS A 203 -1.86 -6.15 -7.99
C CYS A 203 -1.06 -6.30 -6.68
N GLY A 204 -1.62 -6.98 -5.68
CA GLY A 204 -0.92 -7.32 -4.42
C GLY A 204 -0.71 -6.13 -3.49
N GLU A 205 -0.44 -6.44 -2.22
CA GLU A 205 -0.27 -5.46 -1.12
C GLU A 205 1.19 -5.15 -0.80
N TRP A 206 2.13 -5.74 -1.53
CA TRP A 206 3.56 -5.54 -1.29
C TRP A 206 4.04 -4.21 -1.86
N VAL A 207 5.02 -3.63 -1.20
CA VAL A 207 5.78 -2.47 -1.68
C VAL A 207 7.09 -2.94 -2.27
N HIS A 208 7.50 -2.37 -3.40
CA HIS A 208 8.80 -2.66 -4.00
C HIS A 208 9.96 -2.22 -3.08
N GLU A 209 10.93 -3.12 -2.84
CA GLU A 209 12.10 -2.83 -1.99
C GLU A 209 12.86 -1.58 -2.49
N PHE A 210 12.90 -1.38 -3.80
CA PHE A 210 13.45 -0.17 -4.41
C PHE A 210 12.71 1.12 -4.01
N GLU A 211 11.38 1.14 -4.08
CA GLU A 211 10.59 2.31 -3.74
C GLU A 211 10.69 2.60 -2.24
N LEU A 212 10.74 1.56 -1.40
CA LEU A 212 11.01 1.70 0.03
C LEU A 212 12.33 2.43 0.27
N GLY A 213 13.42 1.97 -0.34
CA GLY A 213 14.74 2.58 -0.20
C GLY A 213 14.76 4.05 -0.64
N LEU A 214 14.13 4.39 -1.77
CA LEU A 214 14.08 5.77 -2.26
C LEU A 214 13.31 6.73 -1.35
N LEU A 215 12.30 6.22 -0.65
CA LEU A 215 11.43 7.01 0.21
C LEU A 215 11.86 6.97 1.69
N GLU A 216 13.02 6.38 2.00
CA GLU A 216 13.60 6.46 3.33
C GLU A 216 13.85 7.91 3.76
N TYR A 217 13.66 8.16 5.06
CA TYR A 217 13.75 9.47 5.67
C TYR A 217 15.01 10.25 5.29
N GLU A 218 16.18 9.62 5.30
CA GLU A 218 17.48 10.26 5.00
C GLU A 218 17.54 10.82 3.58
N ASN A 219 16.85 10.16 2.63
CA ASN A 219 16.86 10.49 1.22
C ASN A 219 16.02 11.73 0.92
N TRP A 220 14.87 11.89 1.60
CA TRP A 220 13.99 13.03 1.37
C TRP A 220 14.18 14.17 2.38
N TYR A 221 14.60 13.89 3.61
CA TYR A 221 14.67 14.90 4.67
C TYR A 221 15.59 16.07 4.31
N ASN A 222 16.77 15.79 3.77
CA ASN A 222 17.72 16.84 3.40
C ASN A 222 17.19 17.77 2.30
N ILE A 223 16.37 17.24 1.39
CA ILE A 223 15.73 18.00 0.31
C ILE A 223 14.65 18.91 0.90
N TYR A 224 13.82 18.37 1.81
CA TYR A 224 12.63 19.04 2.32
C TYR A 224 12.78 19.67 3.69
N LYS A 225 13.98 19.69 4.28
CA LYS A 225 14.25 20.13 5.65
C LYS A 225 13.56 21.46 6.00
N LYS A 226 13.54 22.42 5.07
CA LYS A 226 12.90 23.74 5.23
C LYS A 226 11.38 23.69 5.42
N TRP A 227 10.74 22.62 4.95
CA TRP A 227 9.30 22.36 5.04
C TRP A 227 8.95 21.29 6.07
N THR A 228 9.92 20.80 6.83
CA THR A 228 9.66 19.83 7.91
C THR A 228 9.54 20.54 9.25
N LEU A 229 8.79 19.96 10.17
CA LEU A 229 8.75 20.45 11.54
C LEU A 229 10.08 20.15 12.23
N SER A 230 10.52 21.07 13.09
CA SER A 230 11.66 20.82 13.97
C SER A 230 11.33 19.64 14.89
N HIS A 231 12.21 18.64 14.87
CA HIS A 231 12.09 17.43 15.68
C HIS A 231 13.48 16.95 16.09
N LYS A 232 13.52 16.06 17.08
CA LYS A 232 14.73 15.33 17.47
C LYS A 232 14.58 13.89 17.00
N MET A 233 15.54 13.41 16.22
CA MET A 233 15.61 12.02 15.79
C MET A 233 16.64 11.28 16.65
N ILE A 234 16.28 10.09 17.10
CA ILE A 234 17.15 9.17 17.83
C ILE A 234 17.07 7.81 17.14
N GLU A 235 18.23 7.25 16.76
CA GLU A 235 18.32 5.91 16.20
C GLU A 235 18.70 4.92 17.31
N PHE A 236 17.95 3.84 17.43
CA PHE A 236 18.23 2.74 18.35
C PHE A 236 18.49 1.44 17.58
N GLU A 237 19.39 0.62 18.11
CA GLU A 237 19.74 -0.71 17.57
C GLU A 237 20.13 -1.69 18.70
N GLY A 238 20.16 -2.98 18.39
CA GLY A 238 20.63 -4.04 19.30
C GLY A 238 19.76 -4.22 20.55
N LYS A 239 20.40 -4.43 21.71
CA LYS A 239 19.73 -4.77 22.99
C LYS A 239 18.59 -3.84 23.38
N PHE A 240 18.67 -2.55 23.07
CA PHE A 240 17.59 -1.61 23.39
C PHE A 240 16.35 -1.83 22.52
N VAL A 241 16.54 -2.18 21.24
CA VAL A 241 15.43 -2.58 20.36
C VAL A 241 14.86 -3.93 20.80
N GLU A 242 15.71 -4.89 21.18
CA GLU A 242 15.27 -6.16 21.75
C GLU A 242 14.39 -5.94 22.99
N TYR A 243 14.79 -5.03 23.89
CA TYR A 243 13.98 -4.62 25.05
C TYR A 243 12.66 -3.95 24.65
N LEU A 244 12.66 -3.06 23.65
CA LEU A 244 11.41 -2.40 23.24
C LEU A 244 10.46 -3.37 22.54
N LYS A 245 10.97 -4.36 21.82
CA LYS A 245 10.23 -5.42 21.14
C LYS A 245 9.82 -6.58 22.05
N SER A 246 10.36 -6.67 23.27
CA SER A 246 9.98 -7.73 24.20
C SER A 246 8.54 -7.54 24.69
N ASP A 247 7.81 -8.65 24.83
CA ASP A 247 6.44 -8.68 25.38
C ASP A 247 6.40 -8.30 26.87
N THR A 248 7.55 -8.16 27.51
CA THR A 248 7.69 -7.84 28.93
C THR A 248 7.58 -6.33 29.18
N MET A 249 6.56 -5.92 29.94
CA MET A 249 6.32 -4.53 30.36
C MET A 249 7.13 -4.13 31.61
N VAL A 250 8.44 -4.40 31.58
CA VAL A 250 9.36 -4.02 32.67
C VAL A 250 9.91 -2.62 32.43
N LEU A 251 9.89 -1.78 33.45
CA LEU A 251 10.51 -0.45 33.44
C LEU A 251 11.73 -0.41 34.38
N PRO A 252 12.73 0.45 34.10
CA PRO A 252 13.79 0.76 35.06
C PRO A 252 13.21 1.18 36.42
N GLU A 253 13.86 0.82 37.52
CA GLU A 253 13.42 1.15 38.90
C GLU A 253 13.17 2.66 39.11
N GLU A 254 13.95 3.50 38.43
CA GLU A 254 13.78 4.95 38.44
C GLU A 254 12.45 5.45 37.84
N PHE A 255 11.71 4.59 37.12
CA PHE A 255 10.43 4.90 36.46
C PHE A 255 9.29 3.96 36.86
N SER A 256 9.54 2.94 37.69
CA SER A 256 8.56 1.92 38.09
C SER A 256 7.50 2.48 39.04
N HIS A 257 7.81 3.53 39.80
CA HIS A 257 6.88 4.11 40.76
C HIS A 257 5.92 5.11 40.10
N THR A 258 4.68 4.68 39.87
CA THR A 258 3.57 5.63 39.89
C THR A 258 3.46 6.23 41.28
N THR A 259 3.75 7.52 41.43
CA THR A 259 3.37 8.25 42.63
C THR A 259 1.86 8.47 42.62
N TYR A 260 1.08 7.39 42.77
CA TYR A 260 -0.33 7.52 43.13
C TYR A 260 -0.37 8.00 44.58
N ALA A 261 -0.18 9.30 44.79
CA ALA A 261 -0.16 9.91 46.12
C ALA A 261 -1.51 9.78 46.88
N LYS A 262 -2.53 9.13 46.29
CA LYS A 262 -3.89 8.95 46.83
C LYS A 262 -4.59 7.70 46.26
N VAL A 263 -3.99 6.52 46.34
CA VAL A 263 -4.81 5.30 46.30
C VAL A 263 -5.06 4.93 47.75
N ASP A 264 -6.32 5.06 48.19
CA ASP A 264 -6.73 4.63 49.52
C ASP A 264 -6.31 3.18 49.72
N SER A 265 -5.83 2.86 50.93
CA SER A 265 -5.28 1.54 51.31
C SER A 265 -6.23 0.37 51.10
N ASP A 266 -7.49 0.64 50.77
CA ASP A 266 -8.59 -0.30 50.71
C ASP A 266 -9.01 -0.63 49.27
N SER A 267 -8.21 -0.27 48.26
CA SER A 267 -8.48 -0.70 46.87
C SER A 267 -8.07 -2.16 46.64
N ASP A 268 -8.93 -2.91 45.95
CA ASP A 268 -8.73 -4.31 45.54
C ASP A 268 -7.50 -4.54 44.63
N PHE A 269 -6.80 -3.47 44.24
CA PHE A 269 -5.55 -3.52 43.48
C PHE A 269 -4.30 -3.75 44.34
N SER A 270 -4.40 -3.69 45.67
CA SER A 270 -3.27 -3.92 46.59
C SER A 270 -2.72 -5.36 46.59
N GLY A 271 -3.42 -6.31 45.95
CA GLY A 271 -3.02 -7.71 45.82
C GLY A 271 -2.11 -8.03 44.62
N TYR A 272 -1.94 -7.10 43.68
CA TYR A 272 -1.00 -7.27 42.56
C TYR A 272 0.41 -6.82 42.98
N SER A 273 1.06 -7.60 43.83
CA SER A 273 2.50 -7.43 44.03
C SER A 273 3.24 -7.90 42.79
N ASP A 274 4.19 -7.10 42.27
CA ASP A 274 5.11 -7.36 41.15
C ASP A 274 6.07 -8.56 41.38
N GLN A 275 5.67 -9.55 42.17
CA GLN A 275 6.47 -10.73 42.54
C GLN A 275 6.18 -11.96 41.68
N GLY A 276 5.57 -11.78 40.50
CA GLY A 276 5.61 -12.80 39.46
C GLY A 276 7.03 -12.92 38.93
N VAL A 277 7.60 -14.12 38.90
CA VAL A 277 8.92 -14.38 38.30
C VAL A 277 8.83 -14.07 36.80
N ILE A 278 9.20 -12.85 36.40
CA ILE A 278 9.31 -12.47 35.00
C ILE A 278 10.52 -13.21 34.44
N ALA A 279 10.31 -14.08 33.45
CA ALA A 279 11.36 -14.94 32.88
C ALA A 279 12.46 -14.15 32.14
N GLU A 280 12.17 -12.91 31.71
CA GLU A 280 13.13 -12.00 31.11
C GLU A 280 13.48 -10.89 32.11
N ASN A 281 14.68 -10.95 32.69
CA ASN A 281 15.20 -9.89 33.53
C ASN A 281 16.16 -9.04 32.71
N PHE A 282 15.70 -7.86 32.28
CA PHE A 282 16.55 -6.89 31.59
C PHE A 282 17.45 -6.18 32.62
N ASP A 283 18.77 -6.35 32.48
CA ASP A 283 19.73 -5.61 33.29
C ASP A 283 19.85 -4.16 32.78
N PHE A 284 19.08 -3.25 33.36
CA PHE A 284 19.13 -1.82 33.02
C PHE A 284 20.47 -1.14 33.38
N GLN A 285 21.39 -1.82 34.08
CA GLN A 285 22.77 -1.38 34.26
C GLN A 285 23.67 -1.70 33.06
N ASP A 286 23.22 -2.56 32.12
CA ASP A 286 23.93 -2.82 30.87
C ASP A 286 24.13 -1.50 30.09
N HIS A 287 25.35 -1.27 29.62
CA HIS A 287 25.72 -0.02 28.95
C HIS A 287 24.86 0.28 27.70
N LYS A 288 24.45 -0.75 26.94
CA LYS A 288 23.64 -0.56 25.73
C LYS A 288 22.23 -0.12 26.07
N LEU A 289 21.62 -0.71 27.10
CA LEU A 289 20.27 -0.34 27.57
C LEU A 289 20.26 1.04 28.25
N SER A 290 21.19 1.27 29.18
CA SER A 290 21.31 2.55 29.90
C SER A 290 21.65 3.72 28.97
N SER A 291 22.41 3.50 27.90
CA SER A 291 22.65 4.50 26.86
C SER A 291 21.36 4.91 26.14
N GLY A 292 20.52 3.95 25.74
CA GLY A 292 19.22 4.24 25.11
C GLY A 292 18.29 5.07 26.02
N ILE A 293 18.20 4.69 27.29
CA ILE A 293 17.43 5.43 28.31
C ILE A 293 17.97 6.85 28.49
N SER A 294 19.30 7.00 28.54
CA SER A 294 19.95 8.31 28.71
C SER A 294 19.68 9.25 27.52
N GLN A 295 19.65 8.70 26.30
CA GLN A 295 19.26 9.46 25.11
C GLN A 295 17.80 9.94 25.19
N LEU A 296 16.88 9.08 25.64
CA LEU A 296 15.47 9.46 25.88
C LEU A 296 15.34 10.57 26.93
N LYS A 297 16.05 10.45 28.07
CA LYS A 297 16.10 11.48 29.12
C LYS A 297 16.55 12.83 28.56
N SER A 298 17.67 12.85 27.84
CA SER A 298 18.19 14.07 27.22
C SER A 298 17.21 14.67 26.21
N ALA A 299 16.53 13.82 25.46
CA ALA A 299 15.57 14.26 24.46
C ALA A 299 14.31 14.88 25.06
N ILE A 300 13.68 14.24 26.05
CA ILE A 300 12.41 14.72 26.61
C ILE A 300 12.56 16.02 27.41
N VAL A 301 13.69 16.21 28.11
CA VAL A 301 14.01 17.44 28.85
C VAL A 301 14.03 18.65 27.91
N GLU A 302 14.52 18.48 26.68
CA GLU A 302 14.55 19.53 25.66
C GLU A 302 13.14 20.01 25.27
N PHE A 303 12.14 19.14 25.37
CA PHE A 303 10.78 19.41 24.92
C PHE A 303 9.87 20.04 25.99
N ASN A 304 10.17 19.89 27.30
CA ASN A 304 9.64 20.55 28.54
C ASN A 304 8.12 20.88 28.64
N LYS A 305 7.32 20.62 27.60
CA LYS A 305 5.89 20.92 27.45
C LYS A 305 5.16 19.76 26.74
N GLY A 306 5.78 18.58 26.73
CA GLY A 306 5.30 17.37 26.05
C GLY A 306 5.87 17.19 24.66
N SER A 307 6.13 15.93 24.31
CA SER A 307 6.56 15.48 22.99
C SER A 307 5.56 14.50 22.39
N LEU A 308 5.36 14.59 21.08
CA LEU A 308 4.64 13.59 20.29
C LEU A 308 5.68 12.64 19.68
N PRO A 309 5.76 11.38 20.13
CA PRO A 309 6.65 10.39 19.54
C PRO A 309 6.07 9.80 18.25
N CYS A 310 6.98 9.42 17.36
CA CYS A 310 6.68 8.71 16.14
C CYS A 310 7.85 7.75 15.83
N ILE A 311 7.56 6.49 15.55
CA ILE A 311 8.59 5.50 15.18
C ILE A 311 8.47 5.21 13.69
N ASN A 312 9.53 5.46 12.93
CA ASN A 312 9.59 5.18 11.49
C ASN A 312 8.34 5.66 10.69
N GLY A 313 7.75 6.79 11.08
CA GLY A 313 6.55 7.34 10.44
C GLY A 313 5.19 6.94 11.04
N SER A 314 5.17 6.09 12.08
CA SER A 314 3.96 5.64 12.80
C SER A 314 3.74 6.41 14.11
N TYR A 315 2.51 6.86 14.38
CA TYR A 315 2.14 7.77 15.49
C TYR A 315 1.72 7.06 16.79
N LEU A 316 1.89 5.73 16.87
CA LEU A 316 1.66 4.90 18.06
C LEU A 316 0.24 5.07 18.63
N LEU A 317 -0.75 5.23 17.75
CA LEU A 317 -2.11 5.58 18.16
C LEU A 317 -2.85 4.42 18.82
N ASP A 318 -2.50 3.20 18.45
CA ASP A 318 -3.01 1.97 19.04
C ASP A 318 -2.56 1.79 20.50
N GLY A 319 -1.42 2.36 20.88
CA GLY A 319 -0.87 2.25 22.24
C GLY A 319 -1.42 3.26 23.24
N VAL A 320 -2.27 4.22 22.83
CA VAL A 320 -2.64 5.40 23.65
C VAL A 320 -3.46 5.07 24.90
N TRP A 321 -4.08 3.88 24.95
CA TRP A 321 -4.85 3.41 26.10
C TRP A 321 -4.02 3.37 27.38
N ILE A 322 -2.70 3.15 27.29
CA ILE A 322 -1.80 3.12 28.46
C ILE A 322 -1.56 4.51 29.06
N LEU A 323 -1.80 5.58 28.29
CA LEU A 323 -1.56 6.98 28.68
C LEU A 323 -2.86 7.80 28.76
N ASN A 324 -3.97 7.21 29.18
CA ASN A 324 -5.27 7.91 29.26
C ASN A 324 -5.70 8.53 27.92
N ASN A 325 -5.56 7.76 26.83
CA ASN A 325 -5.95 8.15 25.47
C ASN A 325 -5.21 9.38 24.90
N THR A 326 -3.97 9.61 25.35
CA THR A 326 -3.07 10.60 24.75
C THR A 326 -1.83 9.95 24.15
N ASN A 327 -1.32 10.54 23.07
CA ASN A 327 0.00 10.23 22.51
C ASN A 327 1.02 11.35 22.79
N ILE A 328 0.72 12.24 23.74
CA ILE A 328 1.66 13.27 24.19
C ILE A 328 2.37 12.76 25.44
N CYS A 329 3.65 12.47 25.30
CA CYS A 329 4.51 12.00 26.39
C CYS A 329 5.18 13.20 27.08
N ARG A 330 5.17 13.22 28.42
CA ARG A 330 5.78 14.30 29.22
C ARG A 330 7.09 13.90 29.87
N ASP A 331 7.30 12.60 30.07
CA ASP A 331 8.51 12.05 30.65
C ASP A 331 8.92 10.75 29.93
N VAL A 332 10.05 10.19 30.36
CA VAL A 332 10.60 8.95 29.78
C VAL A 332 9.70 7.75 30.04
N ARG A 333 8.96 7.76 31.16
CA ARG A 333 8.01 6.69 31.50
C ARG A 333 6.89 6.64 30.46
N ASP A 334 6.29 7.79 30.15
CA ASP A 334 5.26 7.90 29.12
C ASP A 334 5.76 7.39 27.76
N LEU A 335 7.00 7.77 27.37
CA LEU A 335 7.60 7.32 26.12
C LEU A 335 7.77 5.80 26.08
N LEU A 336 8.36 5.22 27.13
CA LEU A 336 8.61 3.77 27.20
C LEU A 336 7.30 2.98 27.18
N LEU A 337 6.30 3.42 27.97
CA LEU A 337 5.00 2.77 28.00
C LEU A 337 4.29 2.82 26.65
N LEU A 338 4.24 3.99 26.01
CA LEU A 338 3.56 4.14 24.71
C LEU A 338 4.25 3.37 23.59
N ILE A 339 5.58 3.37 23.57
CA ILE A 339 6.36 2.62 22.58
C ILE A 339 6.15 1.12 22.78
N LYS A 340 6.23 0.61 24.03
CA LYS A 340 6.03 -0.81 24.30
C LYS A 340 4.58 -1.26 24.15
N SER A 341 3.59 -0.37 24.27
CA SER A 341 2.17 -0.72 24.12
C SER A 341 1.66 -0.70 22.68
N SER A 342 2.43 -0.13 21.75
CA SER A 342 2.04 0.01 20.35
C SER A 342 2.52 -1.17 19.51
N THR A 343 1.56 -1.87 18.89
CA THR A 343 1.75 -2.95 17.93
C THR A 343 2.11 -2.45 16.53
N GLU A 344 1.73 -1.21 16.18
CA GLU A 344 1.93 -0.62 14.85
C GLU A 344 3.39 -0.70 14.37
N TRP A 345 4.36 -0.48 15.25
CA TRP A 345 5.78 -0.52 14.88
C TRP A 345 6.48 -1.85 15.25
N GLN A 346 5.95 -2.59 16.22
CA GLN A 346 6.55 -3.86 16.68
C GLN A 346 6.44 -4.96 15.61
N THR A 347 5.37 -4.92 14.81
CA THR A 347 5.17 -5.81 13.66
C THR A 347 6.17 -5.57 12.52
N MET A 348 6.95 -4.49 12.58
CA MET A 348 7.99 -4.21 11.58
C MET A 348 9.23 -5.07 11.85
N GLU A 349 9.65 -5.86 10.85
CA GLU A 349 10.90 -6.63 10.85
C GLU A 349 12.13 -5.74 10.65
N LEU A 350 12.37 -4.83 11.61
CA LEU A 350 13.47 -3.87 11.58
C LEU A 350 14.47 -4.11 12.71
N ASP A 351 15.75 -4.16 12.36
CA ASP A 351 16.88 -4.24 13.30
C ASP A 351 17.20 -2.88 13.94
N LYS A 352 16.78 -1.81 13.27
CA LYS A 352 16.98 -0.42 13.68
C LYS A 352 15.65 0.32 13.72
N ILE A 353 15.47 1.15 14.73
CA ILE A 353 14.30 2.02 14.84
C ILE A 353 14.73 3.47 14.94
N LYS A 354 14.00 4.36 14.27
CA LYS A 354 14.17 5.81 14.33
C LYS A 354 12.99 6.40 15.08
N LEU A 355 13.28 6.93 16.26
CA LEU A 355 12.32 7.66 17.07
C LEU A 355 12.40 9.14 16.74
N PHE A 356 11.30 9.70 16.25
CA PHE A 356 11.10 11.12 16.01
C PHE A 356 10.29 11.70 17.15
N LEU A 357 10.82 12.74 17.80
CA LEU A 357 10.13 13.49 18.84
C LEU A 357 9.81 14.90 18.37
N TYR A 358 8.52 15.19 18.31
CA TYR A 358 7.99 16.49 17.94
C TYR A 358 7.48 17.29 19.13
N ARG A 359 7.50 18.62 19.07
CA ARG A 359 6.91 19.50 20.11
C ARG A 359 5.38 19.38 20.11
N ALA A 360 4.77 18.96 21.22
CA ALA A 360 3.32 18.75 21.30
C ALA A 360 2.48 20.00 20.96
N LYS A 361 2.92 21.19 21.39
CA LYS A 361 2.23 22.46 21.08
C LYS A 361 2.13 22.77 19.59
N MET A 362 2.95 22.11 18.76
CA MET A 362 3.00 22.29 17.32
C MET A 362 2.17 21.23 16.61
N PHE A 363 1.37 20.40 17.28
CA PHE A 363 0.65 19.30 16.65
C PHE A 363 -0.84 19.35 16.98
N SER A 364 -1.62 19.87 16.03
CA SER A 364 -3.06 19.65 16.02
C SER A 364 -3.38 18.44 15.14
N LYS A 365 -4.04 17.42 15.69
CA LYS A 365 -4.48 16.23 14.93
C LYS A 365 -5.48 16.58 13.82
N SER A 366 -6.15 17.71 13.96
CA SER A 366 -7.29 18.11 13.16
C SER A 366 -6.92 18.66 11.78
N THR A 367 -5.69 19.17 11.63
CA THR A 367 -5.18 19.79 10.39
C THR A 367 -4.04 18.97 9.78
N GLN A 368 -4.08 17.65 10.00
CA GLN A 368 -3.14 16.71 9.41
C GLN A 368 -3.85 15.85 8.38
N PHE A 369 -3.24 15.75 7.21
CA PHE A 369 -3.83 15.10 6.05
C PHE A 369 -2.84 14.13 5.42
N ARG A 370 -3.36 12.98 5.02
CA ARG A 370 -2.69 12.04 4.15
C ARG A 370 -3.07 12.34 2.70
N VAL A 371 -2.09 12.58 1.85
CA VAL A 371 -2.27 12.95 0.45
C VAL A 371 -1.70 11.85 -0.44
N TYR A 372 -2.56 11.30 -1.30
CA TYR A 372 -2.21 10.23 -2.22
C TYR A 372 -1.85 10.84 -3.57
N ILE A 373 -0.62 10.59 -4.00
CA ILE A 373 -0.09 11.01 -5.28
C ILE A 373 -0.05 9.80 -6.20
N TYR A 374 -0.66 9.92 -7.37
CA TYR A 374 -0.67 8.87 -8.38
C TYR A 374 -0.40 9.48 -9.75
N ASP A 375 0.58 8.94 -10.46
CA ASP A 375 1.06 9.46 -11.74
C ASP A 375 1.36 10.97 -11.66
N PHE A 376 2.07 11.37 -10.60
CA PHE A 376 2.44 12.76 -10.28
C PHE A 376 1.26 13.73 -10.05
N GLU A 377 0.04 13.22 -9.87
CA GLU A 377 -1.15 14.01 -9.58
C GLU A 377 -1.65 13.71 -8.16
N ILE A 378 -2.10 14.75 -7.44
CA ILE A 378 -2.89 14.53 -6.22
C ILE A 378 -4.21 13.90 -6.63
N VAL A 379 -4.54 12.75 -6.05
CA VAL A 379 -5.80 12.06 -6.32
C VAL A 379 -6.71 12.05 -5.10
N VAL A 380 -6.17 11.86 -3.90
CA VAL A 380 -6.97 11.83 -2.67
C VAL A 380 -6.29 12.62 -1.57
N ILE A 381 -7.07 13.38 -0.81
CA ILE A 381 -6.69 14.01 0.45
C ILE A 381 -7.59 13.39 1.53
N ALA A 382 -7.00 12.76 2.53
CA ALA A 382 -7.73 12.12 3.62
C ALA A 382 -7.32 12.71 4.96
N GLN A 383 -8.26 12.84 5.89
CA GLN A 383 -7.93 13.12 7.29
C GLN A 383 -6.98 12.05 7.85
N LEU A 384 -5.88 12.47 8.48
CA LEU A 384 -4.87 11.53 9.00
C LEU A 384 -5.31 10.81 10.28
N PHE A 385 -5.88 11.54 11.23
CA PHE A 385 -6.33 10.99 12.51
C PHE A 385 -7.82 10.75 12.52
N LEU A 386 -8.23 9.50 12.77
CA LEU A 386 -9.63 9.05 12.67
C LEU A 386 -10.31 8.90 14.04
N ASN A 387 -9.79 9.57 15.07
CA ASN A 387 -10.23 9.42 16.45
C ASN A 387 -11.47 10.27 16.80
N GLN A 388 -11.71 11.35 16.06
CA GLN A 388 -12.84 12.25 16.28
C GLN A 388 -13.26 12.96 15.00
N VAL A 389 -14.53 13.36 14.94
CA VAL A 389 -15.07 14.27 13.93
C VAL A 389 -14.60 15.71 14.21
N TYR A 390 -14.29 16.45 13.16
CA TYR A 390 -13.94 17.87 13.24
C TYR A 390 -14.97 18.69 12.47
N ASP A 391 -15.80 19.46 13.18
CA ASP A 391 -16.94 20.20 12.61
C ASP A 391 -16.56 21.10 11.43
N TYR A 392 -15.41 21.78 11.52
CA TYR A 392 -14.96 22.66 10.44
C TYR A 392 -14.58 21.89 9.17
N LEU A 393 -14.17 20.61 9.27
CA LEU A 393 -13.96 19.76 8.10
C LEU A 393 -15.28 19.36 7.43
N LEU A 394 -16.42 19.40 8.13
CA LEU A 394 -17.73 19.18 7.52
C LEU A 394 -18.14 20.32 6.57
N ASN A 395 -17.56 21.51 6.76
CA ASN A 395 -17.76 22.66 5.88
C ASN A 395 -16.96 22.49 4.56
N ALA A 396 -17.65 22.57 3.42
CA ALA A 396 -17.06 22.40 2.09
C ALA A 396 -16.03 23.50 1.73
N ASP A 397 -16.27 24.75 2.13
CA ASP A 397 -15.36 25.88 1.84
C ASP A 397 -14.04 25.72 2.61
N GLN A 398 -14.11 25.24 3.85
CA GLN A 398 -12.92 24.95 4.64
C GLN A 398 -12.11 23.80 4.04
N ARG A 399 -12.76 22.72 3.59
CA ARG A 399 -12.06 21.64 2.86
C ARG A 399 -11.41 22.14 1.59
N LYS A 400 -12.09 22.99 0.83
CA LYS A 400 -11.54 23.61 -0.39
C LYS A 400 -10.32 24.48 -0.06
N ALA A 401 -10.36 25.28 1.00
CA ALA A 401 -9.21 26.06 1.44
C ALA A 401 -7.98 25.18 1.78
N PHE A 402 -8.19 24.07 2.51
CA PHE A 402 -7.10 23.10 2.76
C PHE A 402 -6.59 22.44 1.48
N GLN A 403 -7.49 22.03 0.58
CA GLN A 403 -7.13 21.44 -0.70
C GLN A 403 -6.25 22.41 -1.52
N ASP A 404 -6.64 23.67 -1.63
CA ASP A 404 -5.89 24.66 -2.41
C ASP A 404 -4.49 24.89 -1.86
N ARG A 405 -4.34 24.93 -0.52
CA ARG A 405 -3.03 25.02 0.13
C ARG A 405 -2.16 23.79 -0.12
N ILE A 406 -2.73 22.59 -0.02
CA ILE A 406 -2.02 21.32 -0.28
C ILE A 406 -1.57 21.25 -1.74
N VAL A 407 -2.46 21.59 -2.68
CA VAL A 407 -2.16 21.59 -4.12
C VAL A 407 -1.07 22.60 -4.44
N HIS A 408 -1.13 23.81 -3.88
CA HIS A 408 -0.09 24.82 -4.05
C HIS A 408 1.26 24.33 -3.49
N PHE A 409 1.28 23.84 -2.26
CA PHE A 409 2.49 23.29 -1.63
C PHE A 409 3.10 22.15 -2.46
N TYR A 410 2.28 21.20 -2.92
CA TYR A 410 2.75 20.10 -3.74
C TYR A 410 3.40 20.57 -5.03
N ARG A 411 2.74 21.48 -5.77
CA ARG A 411 3.25 21.99 -7.05
C ARG A 411 4.55 22.78 -6.90
N GLU A 412 4.63 23.66 -5.90
CA GLU A 412 5.77 24.57 -5.75
C GLU A 412 6.97 23.93 -5.05
N HIS A 413 6.74 22.92 -4.21
CA HIS A 413 7.77 22.46 -3.28
C HIS A 413 8.06 20.98 -3.32
N ILE A 414 7.17 20.15 -3.88
CA ILE A 414 7.33 18.69 -3.88
C ILE A 414 7.51 18.15 -5.31
N LEU A 415 6.65 18.58 -6.23
CA LEU A 415 6.68 18.14 -7.62
C LEU A 415 8.03 18.49 -8.26
N GLY A 416 8.68 17.48 -8.86
CA GLY A 416 9.99 17.63 -9.50
C GLY A 416 11.20 17.60 -8.56
N GLN A 417 11.01 17.53 -7.23
CA GLN A 417 12.10 17.42 -6.25
C GLN A 417 12.26 16.00 -5.67
N ILE A 418 11.22 15.15 -5.70
CA ILE A 418 11.26 13.76 -5.18
C ILE A 418 12.08 12.88 -6.15
N PRO A 419 12.80 11.84 -5.64
CA PRO A 419 13.25 10.71 -6.47
C PRO A 419 12.17 10.23 -7.47
N PRO A 420 12.53 9.56 -8.58
CA PRO A 420 11.64 9.33 -9.73
C PRO A 420 10.53 8.28 -9.49
N VAL A 421 9.82 8.37 -8.37
CA VAL A 421 8.67 7.54 -8.00
C VAL A 421 7.40 8.27 -8.41
N ARG A 422 6.56 7.60 -9.21
CA ARG A 422 5.34 8.19 -9.78
C ARG A 422 4.18 8.24 -8.79
N ASN A 423 4.14 7.25 -7.89
CA ASN A 423 3.05 7.01 -6.96
C ASN A 423 3.62 6.94 -5.55
N PHE A 424 3.09 7.74 -4.64
CA PHE A 424 3.52 7.77 -3.24
C PHE A 424 2.47 8.47 -2.40
N VAL A 425 2.67 8.46 -1.09
CA VAL A 425 1.78 9.06 -0.11
C VAL A 425 2.55 10.07 0.72
N LEU A 426 1.95 11.23 0.98
CA LEU A 426 2.50 12.27 1.83
C LEU A 426 1.65 12.40 3.09
N ASP A 427 2.28 12.50 4.24
CA ASP A 427 1.61 12.99 5.45
C ASP A 427 1.99 14.48 5.61
N LEU A 428 0.97 15.35 5.65
CA LEU A 428 1.14 16.80 5.72
C LEU A 428 0.46 17.37 6.95
N TYR A 429 1.02 18.46 7.47
CA TYR A 429 0.46 19.23 8.57
C TYR A 429 0.27 20.69 8.19
N ILE A 430 -0.88 21.26 8.53
CA ILE A 430 -1.22 22.64 8.20
C ILE A 430 -1.40 23.45 9.49
N VAL A 431 -0.65 24.54 9.60
CA VAL A 431 -0.76 25.53 10.70
C VAL A 431 -0.88 26.90 10.10
N GLU A 432 -1.95 27.61 10.45
CA GLU A 432 -2.24 28.93 9.89
C GLU A 432 -2.21 28.84 8.35
N GLU A 433 -1.24 29.48 7.69
CA GLU A 433 -1.04 29.44 6.24
C GLU A 433 0.11 28.52 5.80
N HIS A 434 0.84 27.91 6.73
CA HIS A 434 2.02 27.11 6.44
C HIS A 434 1.68 25.61 6.35
N VAL A 435 2.27 24.95 5.35
CA VAL A 435 2.18 23.50 5.14
C VAL A 435 3.54 22.89 5.45
N TYR A 436 3.54 21.83 6.26
CA TYR A 436 4.72 21.09 6.63
C TYR A 436 4.61 19.63 6.16
N LEU A 437 5.72 19.11 5.62
CA LEU A 437 5.89 17.70 5.32
C LEU A 437 6.23 16.94 6.60
N LEU A 438 5.44 15.92 6.93
CA LEU A 438 5.66 15.04 8.07
C LEU A 438 6.36 13.75 7.63
N ASP A 439 5.90 13.14 6.53
CA ASP A 439 6.43 11.88 6.05
C ASP A 439 6.17 11.66 4.55
N ILE A 440 7.00 10.84 3.91
CA ILE A 440 6.80 10.32 2.56
C ILE A 440 6.80 8.80 2.61
N LYS A 441 5.71 8.20 2.13
CA LYS A 441 5.45 6.77 2.22
C LYS A 441 5.25 6.18 0.83
N PRO A 442 5.58 4.90 0.63
CA PRO A 442 5.36 4.24 -0.65
C PRO A 442 3.87 4.16 -1.00
N TRP A 443 3.59 4.03 -2.30
CA TRP A 443 2.27 3.61 -2.76
C TRP A 443 1.97 2.21 -2.20
N LYS A 444 0.72 1.94 -1.84
CA LYS A 444 0.31 0.72 -1.10
C LYS A 444 0.89 0.57 0.30
N TYR A 445 1.51 1.61 0.86
CA TYR A 445 1.72 1.66 2.31
C TYR A 445 0.39 1.35 3.00
N HIS A 446 0.36 0.42 3.95
CA HIS A 446 -0.89 -0.16 4.47
C HIS A 446 -1.29 0.39 5.86
N PRO A 447 -1.71 1.65 6.01
CA PRO A 447 -2.26 2.14 7.25
C PRO A 447 -3.78 1.96 7.28
N LEU A 448 -4.37 2.30 8.42
CA LEU A 448 -5.79 2.55 8.58
C LEU A 448 -6.24 3.59 7.53
N ILE A 449 -6.97 3.12 6.50
CA ILE A 449 -7.48 3.92 5.39
C ILE A 449 -9.01 3.89 5.36
N LEU A 450 -9.63 5.01 5.02
CA LEU A 450 -11.10 5.16 4.98
C LEU A 450 -11.74 4.48 3.74
N PHE A 451 -10.92 3.93 2.84
CA PHE A 451 -11.31 3.37 1.55
C PHE A 451 -10.33 2.28 1.14
N THR A 452 -10.73 1.38 0.24
CA THR A 452 -9.85 0.29 -0.23
C THR A 452 -8.86 0.76 -1.29
N TRP A 453 -7.76 0.04 -1.49
CA TRP A 453 -6.86 0.27 -2.62
C TRP A 453 -7.59 0.18 -3.96
N GLN A 454 -8.51 -0.78 -4.13
CA GLN A 454 -9.33 -0.89 -5.34
C GLN A 454 -10.10 0.42 -5.63
N ASN A 455 -10.68 1.06 -4.61
CA ASN A 455 -11.35 2.35 -4.76
C ASN A 455 -10.39 3.47 -5.17
N LEU A 456 -9.18 3.49 -4.62
CA LEU A 456 -8.16 4.47 -4.96
C LEU A 456 -7.67 4.31 -6.41
N TYR A 457 -7.39 3.08 -6.84
CA TYR A 457 -7.01 2.78 -8.23
C TYR A 457 -8.13 3.13 -9.20
N GLU A 458 -9.39 2.81 -8.85
CA GLU A 458 -10.56 3.22 -9.62
C GLU A 458 -10.56 4.74 -9.80
N PHE A 459 -10.55 5.51 -8.71
CA PHE A 459 -10.58 6.96 -8.79
C PHE A 459 -9.38 7.55 -9.55
N ALA A 460 -8.17 7.05 -9.31
CA ALA A 460 -6.95 7.54 -9.94
C ALA A 460 -6.90 7.27 -11.45
N THR A 461 -7.47 6.15 -11.89
CA THR A 461 -7.38 5.72 -13.28
C THR A 461 -8.57 6.13 -14.15
N CYS A 462 -9.76 6.36 -13.57
CA CYS A 462 -10.96 6.70 -14.33
C CYS A 462 -11.79 7.88 -13.75
N ARG A 463 -11.39 8.46 -12.61
CA ARG A 463 -12.09 9.57 -11.91
C ARG A 463 -13.54 9.24 -11.53
N LYS A 464 -13.89 7.96 -11.41
CA LYS A 464 -15.20 7.53 -10.91
C LYS A 464 -15.24 7.64 -9.40
N SER A 465 -16.30 8.26 -8.88
CA SER A 465 -16.54 8.36 -7.44
C SER A 465 -16.56 6.97 -6.79
N PHE A 466 -16.12 6.92 -5.54
CA PHE A 466 -16.12 5.70 -4.75
C PHE A 466 -16.76 5.94 -3.39
N GLU A 467 -17.25 4.86 -2.81
CA GLU A 467 -17.74 4.83 -1.43
C GLU A 467 -16.61 4.39 -0.50
N THR A 468 -16.71 4.82 0.75
CA THR A 468 -15.80 4.47 1.82
C THR A 468 -16.19 3.15 2.48
N CYS A 469 -15.29 2.58 3.28
CA CYS A 469 -15.56 1.32 3.98
C CYS A 469 -16.60 1.44 5.11
N SER A 470 -17.04 2.66 5.43
CA SER A 470 -18.02 2.97 6.48
C SER A 470 -19.03 4.01 6.02
N SER A 471 -20.23 3.96 6.62
CA SER A 471 -21.23 5.04 6.57
C SER A 471 -20.83 6.27 7.38
N SER A 472 -19.78 6.16 8.21
CA SER A 472 -19.28 7.23 9.10
C SER A 472 -18.25 8.15 8.42
N THR A 473 -18.14 8.12 7.10
CA THR A 473 -17.16 8.87 6.33
C THR A 473 -17.81 9.52 5.11
N GLN A 474 -17.25 10.64 4.68
CA GLN A 474 -17.74 11.40 3.53
C GLN A 474 -16.62 11.61 2.52
N VAL A 475 -16.96 11.42 1.24
CA VAL A 475 -16.11 11.75 0.10
C VAL A 475 -16.72 12.97 -0.60
N SER A 476 -15.94 14.03 -0.78
CA SER A 476 -16.29 15.16 -1.64
C SER A 476 -15.27 15.31 -2.75
N ILE A 477 -15.71 15.51 -3.98
CA ILE A 477 -14.80 15.61 -5.14
C ILE A 477 -14.81 17.06 -5.64
N ASN A 478 -13.62 17.66 -5.71
CA ASN A 478 -13.42 19.00 -6.26
C ASN A 478 -12.12 19.02 -7.09
N ASP A 479 -12.16 19.60 -8.28
CA ASP A 479 -11.02 19.65 -9.23
C ASP A 479 -10.37 18.28 -9.48
N ASN A 480 -11.18 17.22 -9.61
CA ASN A 480 -10.73 15.83 -9.75
C ASN A 480 -9.90 15.27 -8.58
N ILE A 481 -9.95 15.92 -7.41
CA ILE A 481 -9.35 15.46 -6.16
C ILE A 481 -10.48 15.02 -5.23
N ALA A 482 -10.39 13.82 -4.68
CA ALA A 482 -11.31 13.35 -3.65
C ALA A 482 -10.80 13.77 -2.26
N PHE A 483 -11.63 14.45 -1.49
CA PHE A 483 -11.38 14.80 -0.10
C PHE A 483 -12.22 13.90 0.81
N VAL A 484 -11.58 13.10 1.65
CA VAL A 484 -12.20 12.10 2.53
C VAL A 484 -12.05 12.48 3.99
N ILE A 485 -13.18 12.54 4.71
CA ILE A 485 -13.23 12.92 6.13
C ILE A 485 -14.11 11.97 6.93
N LEU A 486 -13.97 12.02 8.25
CA LEU A 486 -14.88 11.36 9.19
C LEU A 486 -16.12 12.23 9.45
N THR A 487 -17.30 11.63 9.47
CA THR A 487 -18.59 12.29 9.79
C THR A 487 -19.26 11.74 11.03
N SER A 488 -18.77 10.64 11.61
CA SER A 488 -19.23 10.11 12.89
C SER A 488 -18.10 9.45 13.68
N ASP A 489 -18.10 9.64 15.00
CA ASP A 489 -17.16 8.99 15.93
C ASP A 489 -17.37 7.47 16.06
N ASN A 490 -18.39 6.90 15.42
CA ASN A 490 -18.59 5.45 15.46
C ASN A 490 -17.43 4.67 14.83
N TYR A 491 -16.72 5.26 13.88
CA TYR A 491 -15.55 4.64 13.26
C TYR A 491 -14.37 4.52 14.25
N SER A 492 -14.16 5.52 15.12
CA SER A 492 -13.06 5.50 16.10
C SER A 492 -13.23 4.40 17.15
N LYS A 493 -14.49 4.05 17.48
CA LYS A 493 -14.80 2.94 18.39
C LYS A 493 -14.45 1.57 17.81
N HIS A 494 -14.50 1.38 16.49
CA HIS A 494 -14.17 0.10 15.84
C HIS A 494 -12.69 -0.04 15.50
N LEU A 495 -11.95 1.05 15.40
CA LEU A 495 -10.52 1.06 15.10
C LEU A 495 -9.62 0.75 16.30
N TYR A 496 -10.11 1.02 17.52
CA TYR A 496 -9.30 0.93 18.74
C TYR A 496 -9.91 0.06 19.84
N ASN A 497 -10.99 -0.69 19.59
CA ASN A 497 -11.59 -1.55 20.61
C ASN A 497 -11.67 -3.02 20.18
N LEU A 498 -10.89 -3.81 20.93
CA LEU A 498 -11.26 -5.07 21.57
C LEU A 498 -11.50 -6.27 20.65
N HIS A 499 -10.91 -7.40 21.05
CA HIS A 499 -11.10 -8.69 20.40
C HIS A 499 -12.61 -9.01 20.36
N PRO A 500 -13.15 -9.68 19.32
CA PRO A 500 -14.57 -10.01 19.25
C PRO A 500 -15.12 -10.71 20.50
N GLU A 501 -14.25 -11.39 21.24
CA GLU A 501 -14.56 -12.06 22.51
C GLU A 501 -14.81 -11.05 23.66
N ASP A 502 -13.98 -10.02 23.79
CA ASP A 502 -14.13 -8.95 24.79
C ASP A 502 -15.45 -8.18 24.59
N VAL A 503 -15.87 -7.99 23.34
CA VAL A 503 -17.16 -7.35 23.00
C VAL A 503 -18.35 -8.19 23.44
N ASN A 504 -18.23 -9.52 23.38
CA ASN A 504 -19.26 -10.44 23.87
C ASN A 504 -19.28 -10.50 25.39
N GLU A 505 -18.12 -10.45 26.04
CA GLU A 505 -18.01 -10.44 27.50
C GLU A 505 -18.60 -9.15 28.09
N ILE A 506 -18.31 -7.99 27.50
CA ILE A 506 -18.92 -6.69 27.89
C ILE A 506 -20.44 -6.70 27.66
N ARG A 507 -20.94 -7.31 26.58
CA ARG A 507 -22.39 -7.49 26.37
C ARG A 507 -23.04 -8.35 27.44
N GLN A 508 -22.37 -9.41 27.89
CA GLN A 508 -22.88 -10.25 28.96
C GLN A 508 -22.86 -9.53 30.32
N MET A 509 -21.85 -8.70 30.58
CA MET A 509 -21.77 -7.90 31.80
C MET A 509 -22.82 -6.78 31.87
N LEU A 510 -23.20 -6.18 30.73
CA LEU A 510 -24.23 -5.14 30.66
C LEU A 510 -25.67 -5.68 30.61
N ALA A 511 -25.84 -6.99 30.42
CA ALA A 511 -27.13 -7.68 30.40
C ALA A 511 -27.54 -8.26 31.77
N ASN A 512 -26.63 -8.21 32.76
CA ASN A 512 -26.87 -8.52 34.17
C ASN A 512 -26.91 -7.22 34.98
#